data_AF-A0AAU2U9C9-F1
#
_entry.id   AF-A0AAU2U9C9-F1
#
_cell.length_a   1.000
_cell.length_b   1.000
_cell.length_c   1.000
_cell.angle_alpha   90.00
_cell.angle_beta   90.00
_cell.angle_gamma   90.00
#
_symmetry.space_group_name_H-M   'P 1'
#
loop_
_entity.id
_entity.type
_entity.pdbx_description
1 polymer ?
#
loop_
_entity_poly.entity_id
_entity_poly.type
_entity_poly.pdbx_seq_one_letter_code
_entity_poly.pdbx_strand_id
1 'polypeptide(L)'
;MSRGQEQRRLLPAYLATGTSPGAGLSGTLDSLAALRASGLPLARYHTAVHQRVIELLTDGSLSVVELAGYLGLPVSVTLVLAEQLVDDGQLKATVPIPDALRASNDGRPSREVLEEVLSGLHALIAA
;
A
#
# COMPACT_ATOMS: atom_id res chain seq x y z
N MET A 1 21.55 8.25 -46.02
CA MET A 1 21.07 9.25 -45.03
C MET A 1 19.91 8.64 -44.25
N SER A 2 20.19 7.65 -43.41
CA SER A 2 19.16 6.90 -42.69
C SER A 2 18.96 7.50 -41.31
N ARG A 3 17.87 8.26 -41.12
CA ARG A 3 17.43 8.69 -39.79
C ARG A 3 16.90 7.47 -39.06
N GLY A 4 17.68 6.96 -38.11
CA GLY A 4 17.25 5.94 -37.18
C GLY A 4 16.02 6.45 -36.43
N GLN A 5 14.87 5.83 -36.68
CA GLN A 5 13.74 5.90 -35.78
C GLN A 5 14.16 5.17 -34.51
N GLU A 6 14.82 5.89 -33.61
CA GLU A 6 14.87 5.47 -32.23
C GLU A 6 13.44 5.48 -31.72
N GLN A 7 12.89 4.27 -31.68
CA GLN A 7 11.74 3.89 -30.88
C GLN A 7 12.03 4.36 -29.44
N ARG A 8 11.74 5.63 -29.14
CA ARG A 8 11.64 6.09 -27.76
C ARG A 8 10.51 5.27 -27.17
N ARG A 9 10.88 4.15 -26.54
CA ARG A 9 10.00 3.43 -25.64
C ARG A 9 9.55 4.47 -24.63
N LEU A 10 8.32 4.93 -24.78
CA LEU A 10 7.65 5.78 -23.81
C LEU A 10 7.53 4.90 -22.57
N LEU A 11 8.52 5.01 -21.69
CA LEU A 11 8.43 4.39 -20.38
C LEU A 11 7.24 5.08 -19.69
N PRO A 12 6.23 4.33 -19.25
CA PRO A 12 5.15 4.90 -18.47
C PRO A 12 5.70 5.73 -17.32
N ALA A 13 5.09 6.89 -17.04
CA ALA A 13 5.63 7.88 -16.09
C ALA A 13 5.96 7.30 -14.70
N TYR A 14 5.26 6.24 -14.30
CA TYR A 14 5.49 5.54 -13.03
C TYR A 14 6.83 4.77 -12.95
N LEU A 15 7.55 4.56 -14.06
CA LEU A 15 8.91 3.98 -14.05
C LEU A 15 10.01 5.03 -13.89
N ALA A 16 9.70 6.32 -14.08
CA ALA A 16 10.68 7.40 -13.95
C ALA A 16 11.07 7.70 -12.49
N THR A 17 10.23 7.29 -11.53
CA THR A 17 10.43 7.50 -10.10
C THR A 17 11.36 6.48 -9.44
N GLY A 18 11.82 5.45 -10.16
CA GLY A 18 12.86 4.52 -9.67
C GLY A 18 12.48 3.70 -8.42
N THR A 19 11.20 3.67 -8.03
CA THR A 19 10.78 2.95 -6.83
C THR A 19 10.74 1.46 -7.14
N SER A 20 11.65 0.69 -6.53
CA SER A 20 11.65 -0.76 -6.61
C SER A 20 10.32 -1.30 -6.03
N PRO A 21 9.58 -2.17 -6.75
CA PRO A 21 8.41 -2.85 -6.21
C PRO A 21 8.88 -3.82 -5.11
N GLY A 22 8.96 -3.32 -3.87
CA GLY A 22 9.49 -4.06 -2.73
C GLY A 22 10.53 -3.31 -1.89
N ALA A 23 10.99 -2.12 -2.29
CA ALA A 23 11.73 -1.26 -1.38
C ALA A 23 10.72 -0.56 -0.45
N GLY A 24 10.42 -1.23 0.66
CA GLY A 24 9.69 -0.63 1.76
C GLY A 24 10.43 0.61 2.26
N LEU A 25 9.93 1.78 1.89
CA LEU A 25 10.12 2.98 2.68
C LEU A 25 9.27 2.79 3.93
N SER A 26 9.84 2.11 4.92
CA SER A 26 9.26 2.11 6.26
C SER A 26 9.28 3.57 6.73
N GLY A 27 8.14 4.23 6.66
CA GLY A 27 7.91 5.51 7.36
C GLY A 27 7.36 6.68 6.54
N THR A 28 6.91 6.53 5.30
CA THR A 28 6.11 7.59 4.66
C THR A 28 4.92 7.00 3.93
N LEU A 29 3.72 7.29 4.42
CA LEU A 29 2.47 6.92 3.77
C LEU A 29 2.40 7.65 2.42
N ASP A 30 2.10 6.94 1.33
CA ASP A 30 1.84 7.60 0.04
C ASP A 30 0.46 8.28 0.08
N SER A 31 0.36 9.46 -0.52
CA SER A 31 -0.89 10.18 -0.75
C SER A 31 -1.97 9.32 -1.46
N LEU A 32 -1.55 8.39 -2.32
CA LEU A 32 -2.45 7.47 -3.03
C LEU A 32 -2.66 6.14 -2.30
N ALA A 33 -2.09 5.96 -1.10
CA ALA A 33 -2.31 4.76 -0.31
C ALA A 33 -3.79 4.66 0.08
N ALA A 34 -4.39 3.49 -0.15
CA ALA A 34 -5.75 3.20 0.27
C ALA A 34 -5.77 2.90 1.76
N LEU A 35 -6.50 3.70 2.52
CA LEU A 35 -6.72 3.54 3.95
C LEU A 35 -8.01 2.80 4.20
N ARG A 36 -8.01 1.92 5.21
CA ARG A 36 -9.20 1.24 5.70
C ARG A 36 -9.21 1.22 7.21
N ALA A 37 -10.38 1.40 7.81
CA ALA A 37 -10.56 1.24 9.25
C ALA A 37 -10.25 -0.21 9.68
N SER A 38 -9.47 -0.36 10.75
CA SER A 38 -9.12 -1.68 11.30
C SER A 38 -10.24 -2.27 12.17
N GLY A 39 -11.19 -1.43 12.61
CA GLY A 39 -12.26 -1.79 13.55
C GLY A 39 -11.85 -1.70 15.02
N LEU A 40 -10.62 -1.30 15.32
CA LEU A 40 -10.18 -1.03 16.68
C LEU A 40 -10.78 0.28 17.22
N PRO A 41 -11.12 0.34 18.51
CA PRO A 41 -11.63 1.57 19.12
C PRO A 41 -10.53 2.64 19.19
N LEU A 42 -10.93 3.90 19.05
CA LEU A 42 -10.01 5.03 19.19
C LEU A 42 -9.50 5.15 20.63
N ALA A 43 -8.19 5.36 20.78
CA ALA A 43 -7.57 5.73 22.05
C ALA A 43 -8.05 7.10 22.57
N ARG A 44 -7.93 7.33 23.88
CA ARG A 44 -8.48 8.52 24.58
C ARG A 44 -7.89 9.87 24.16
N TYR A 45 -6.68 9.87 23.58
CA TYR A 45 -6.00 11.08 23.11
C TYR A 45 -6.36 11.44 21.65
N HIS A 46 -7.13 10.60 20.95
CA HIS A 46 -7.62 10.90 19.63
C HIS A 46 -8.68 12.01 19.67
N THR A 47 -8.51 13.00 18.79
CA THR A 47 -9.41 14.15 18.67
C THR A 47 -10.62 13.84 17.79
N ALA A 48 -11.59 14.76 17.74
CA ALA A 48 -12.77 14.66 16.86
C ALA A 48 -12.41 14.48 15.37
N VAL A 49 -11.26 14.99 14.93
CA VAL A 49 -10.79 14.81 13.54
C VAL A 49 -10.46 13.35 13.27
N HIS A 50 -9.82 12.66 14.22
CA HIS A 50 -9.52 11.23 14.11
C HIS A 50 -10.80 10.39 14.07
N GLN A 51 -11.79 10.75 14.87
CA GLN A 51 -13.11 10.11 14.80
C GLN A 51 -13.76 10.30 13.43
N ARG A 52 -13.69 11.51 12.88
CA ARG A 52 -14.25 11.80 11.56
C ARG A 52 -13.58 10.98 10.45
N VAL A 53 -12.27 10.74 10.55
CA VAL A 53 -11.56 9.84 9.63
C VAL A 53 -12.12 8.42 9.66
N ILE A 54 -12.34 7.86 10.84
CA ILE A 54 -12.91 6.51 10.98
C ILE A 54 -14.34 6.46 10.42
N GLU A 55 -15.16 7.48 10.69
CA GLU A 55 -16.52 7.58 10.15
C GLU A 55 -16.54 7.56 8.62
N LEU A 56 -15.66 8.33 7.97
CA LEU A 56 -15.54 8.37 6.50
C LEU A 56 -15.10 7.04 5.89
N LEU A 57 -14.42 6.20 6.65
CA LEU A 57 -13.92 4.88 6.24
C LEU A 57 -14.87 3.73 6.61
N THR A 58 -16.06 4.02 7.13
CA THR A 58 -17.04 2.99 7.51
C THR A 58 -17.53 2.21 6.29
N ASP A 59 -17.73 2.89 5.16
CA ASP A 59 -18.31 2.31 3.95
C ASP A 59 -17.27 1.70 2.99
N GLY A 60 -15.97 1.77 3.32
CA GLY A 60 -14.94 1.23 2.45
C GLY A 60 -13.54 1.77 2.70
N SER A 61 -12.74 1.80 1.62
CA SER A 61 -11.40 2.37 1.64
C SER A 61 -11.36 3.68 0.87
N LEU A 62 -10.61 4.66 1.39
CA LEU A 62 -10.34 5.93 0.72
C LEU A 62 -8.84 6.15 0.65
N SER A 63 -8.37 6.80 -0.42
CA SER A 63 -7.00 7.31 -0.48
C SER A 63 -6.81 8.50 0.47
N VAL A 64 -5.56 8.82 0.81
CA VAL A 64 -5.24 9.98 1.66
C VAL A 64 -5.71 11.28 1.01
N VAL A 65 -5.57 11.42 -0.31
CA VAL A 65 -6.01 12.61 -1.05
C VAL A 65 -7.53 12.76 -1.01
N GLU A 66 -8.29 11.68 -1.17
CA GLU A 66 -9.75 11.71 -1.04
C GLU A 66 -10.15 12.09 0.40
N LEU A 67 -9.50 11.49 1.40
CA LEU A 67 -9.73 11.81 2.80
C LEU A 67 -9.47 13.30 3.08
N ALA A 68 -8.39 13.86 2.54
CA ALA A 68 -8.07 15.28 2.65
C ALA A 68 -9.17 16.17 2.05
N GLY A 69 -9.70 15.77 0.89
CA GLY A 69 -10.84 16.43 0.25
C GLY A 69 -12.11 16.41 1.09
N TYR A 70 -12.45 15.28 1.71
CA TYR A 70 -13.62 15.18 2.59
C TYR A 70 -13.47 15.96 3.90
N LEU A 71 -12.24 16.05 4.43
CA LEU A 71 -11.95 16.78 5.66
C LEU A 71 -11.75 18.28 5.43
N GLY A 72 -11.54 18.71 4.18
CA GLY A 72 -11.17 20.09 3.85
C GLY A 72 -9.78 20.48 4.39
N LEU A 73 -8.88 19.51 4.55
CA LEU A 73 -7.54 19.70 5.11
C LEU A 73 -6.47 19.61 4.01
N PRO A 74 -5.30 20.25 4.19
CA PRO A 74 -4.16 20.04 3.32
C PRO A 74 -3.71 18.57 3.35
N VAL A 75 -3.36 18.00 2.19
CA VAL A 75 -2.93 16.60 2.06
C VAL A 75 -1.77 16.26 3.00
N SER A 76 -0.81 17.18 3.19
CA SER A 76 0.32 16.98 4.12
C SER A 76 -0.11 16.82 5.57
N VAL A 77 -1.14 17.54 6.01
CA VAL A 77 -1.70 17.41 7.36
C VAL A 77 -2.44 16.08 7.49
N THR A 78 -3.19 15.70 6.46
CA THR A 78 -3.91 14.43 6.42
C THR A 78 -2.97 13.22 6.43
N LEU A 79 -1.81 13.31 5.76
CA LEU A 79 -0.76 12.30 5.79
C LEU A 79 -0.27 12.05 7.22
N VAL A 80 0.12 13.10 7.94
CA VAL A 80 0.61 12.99 9.33
C VAL A 80 -0.47 12.36 10.24
N LEU A 81 -1.73 12.78 10.07
CA LEU A 81 -2.84 12.22 10.84
C LEU A 81 -3.11 10.74 10.51
N ALA A 82 -3.01 10.38 9.23
CA ALA A 82 -3.19 9.00 8.79
C ALA A 82 -2.03 8.11 9.26
N GLU A 83 -0.79 8.59 9.21
CA GLU A 83 0.39 7.90 9.74
C GLU A 83 0.23 7.60 11.22
N GLN A 84 -0.17 8.59 12.03
CA GLN A 84 -0.44 8.39 13.45
C GLN A 84 -1.50 7.29 13.69
N LEU A 85 -2.60 7.31 12.93
CA LEU A 85 -3.63 6.29 13.06
C LEU A 85 -3.20 4.90 12.56
N VAL A 86 -2.29 4.83 11.58
CA VAL A 86 -1.70 3.56 11.13
C VAL A 86 -0.74 3.02 12.18
N ASP A 87 0.11 3.87 12.74
CA ASP A 87 1.05 3.52 13.82
C ASP A 87 0.32 3.03 15.07
N ASP A 88 -0.78 3.68 15.43
CA ASP A 88 -1.63 3.27 16.56
C ASP A 88 -2.46 2.00 16.25
N GLY A 89 -2.50 1.55 14.98
CA GLY A 89 -3.21 0.35 14.53
C GLY A 89 -4.68 0.55 14.15
N GLN A 90 -5.17 1.80 14.17
CA GLN A 90 -6.57 2.15 13.91
C GLN A 90 -6.89 2.17 12.42
N LEU A 91 -5.87 2.36 11.59
CA LEU A 91 -5.95 2.26 10.14
C LEU A 91 -5.02 1.18 9.61
N LYS A 92 -5.43 0.56 8.51
CA LYS A 92 -4.58 -0.28 7.67
C LYS A 92 -4.35 0.45 6.36
N ALA A 93 -3.08 0.73 6.07
CA ALA A 93 -2.66 1.22 4.76
C ALA A 93 -2.44 0.03 3.83
N THR A 94 -3.07 0.06 2.67
CA THR A 94 -2.77 -0.84 1.57
C THR A 94 -2.27 0.00 0.41
N VAL A 95 -1.09 -0.32 -0.10
CA VAL A 95 -0.65 0.21 -1.38
C VAL A 95 -1.56 -0.43 -2.43
N PRO A 96 -2.29 0.35 -3.24
CA PRO A 96 -3.05 -0.23 -4.34
C PRO A 96 -2.07 -0.88 -5.31
N ILE A 97 -1.93 -2.21 -5.20
CA ILE A 97 -1.20 -3.00 -6.17
C ILE A 97 -2.05 -2.97 -7.44
N PRO A 98 -1.53 -2.48 -8.58
CA PRO A 98 -2.26 -2.52 -9.85
C PRO A 98 -2.80 -3.92 -10.08
N ASP A 99 -4.02 -4.09 -10.58
CA ASP A 99 -4.60 -5.44 -10.75
C ASP A 99 -3.74 -6.35 -11.65
N ALA A 100 -2.95 -5.77 -12.56
CA ALA A 100 -1.94 -6.48 -13.36
C ALA A 100 -0.74 -7.02 -12.56
N LEU A 101 -0.53 -6.51 -11.35
CA LEU A 101 0.51 -6.89 -10.38
C LEU A 101 -0.09 -7.52 -9.11
N ARG A 102 -1.41 -7.44 -8.89
CA ARG A 102 -2.07 -8.38 -7.98
C ARG A 102 -1.70 -9.74 -8.55
N ALA A 103 -0.99 -10.54 -7.76
CA ALA A 103 -1.03 -11.97 -7.99
C ALA A 103 -2.52 -12.32 -7.95
N SER A 104 -3.13 -12.45 -9.13
CA SER A 104 -4.24 -13.38 -9.30
C SER A 104 -3.81 -14.64 -8.56
N ASN A 105 -4.72 -15.29 -7.85
CA ASN A 105 -4.38 -16.56 -7.21
C ASN A 105 -3.82 -17.59 -8.23
N ASP A 106 -3.90 -17.31 -9.53
CA ASP A 106 -3.20 -17.96 -10.65
C ASP A 106 -1.66 -17.91 -10.60
N GLY A 107 -1.05 -17.03 -9.80
CA GLY A 107 0.41 -16.91 -9.65
C GLY A 107 0.96 -17.40 -8.30
N ARG A 108 0.10 -17.85 -7.38
CA ARG A 108 0.57 -18.48 -6.14
C ARG A 108 0.99 -19.93 -6.44
N PRO A 109 2.20 -20.37 -6.04
CA PRO A 109 2.57 -21.77 -6.16
C PRO A 109 1.54 -22.63 -5.42
N SER A 110 1.24 -23.82 -5.96
CA SER A 110 0.30 -24.73 -5.31
C SER A 110 0.81 -25.10 -3.93
N ARG A 111 -0.11 -25.53 -3.06
CA ARG A 111 0.24 -26.01 -1.73
C ARG A 111 1.28 -27.14 -1.79
N GLU A 112 1.19 -28.01 -2.79
CA GLU A 112 2.15 -29.10 -2.96
C GLU A 112 3.57 -28.57 -3.21
N VAL A 113 3.74 -27.57 -4.08
CA VAL A 113 5.06 -26.97 -4.36
C VAL A 113 5.65 -26.33 -3.11
N LEU A 114 4.83 -25.66 -2.30
CA LEU A 114 5.28 -25.05 -1.05
C LEU A 114 5.69 -26.10 0.01
N GLU A 115 4.98 -27.23 0.09
CA GLU A 115 5.31 -28.34 0.98
C GLU A 115 6.61 -29.05 0.53
N GLU A 116 6.85 -29.18 -0.77
CA GLU A 116 8.09 -29.74 -1.32
C GLU A 116 9.29 -28.83 -1.04
N VAL A 117 9.15 -27.52 -1.26
CA VAL A 117 10.20 -26.53 -0.93
C VAL A 117 10.50 -26.52 0.57
N LEU A 118 9.47 -26.56 1.43
CA LEU A 118 9.64 -26.63 2.88
C LEU A 118 10.41 -27.89 3.30
N SER A 119 10.04 -29.03 2.72
CA SER A 119 10.71 -30.31 2.98
C SER A 119 12.18 -30.28 2.53
N GLY A 120 12.46 -29.72 1.35
CA GLY A 120 13.83 -29.53 0.85
C GLY A 120 14.68 -28.60 1.72
N LEU A 121 14.10 -27.48 2.19
CA LEU A 121 14.77 -26.55 3.11
C LEU A 121 15.10 -27.21 4.45
N HIS A 122 14.17 -27.99 5.03
CA HIS A 122 14.43 -28.72 6.27
C HIS A 122 15.53 -29.78 6.09
N ALA A 123 15.57 -30.47 4.96
CA ALA A 123 16.61 -31.46 4.66
C ALA A 123 18.00 -30.81 4.51
N LEU A 124 18.08 -29.60 3.94
CA LEU A 124 19.34 -28.85 3.82
C LEU A 124 19.86 -28.32 5.16
N ILE A 125 18.97 -28.01 6.10
CA ILE A 125 19.35 -27.51 7.43
C ILE A 125 19.72 -28.66 8.38
N ALA A 126 19.16 -29.85 8.15
CA ALA A 126 19.42 -31.05 8.96
C ALA A 126 20.64 -31.86 8.50
N ALA A 127 21.29 -31.47 7.40
CA ALA A 127 22.51 -32.06 6.85
C ALA A 127 23.76 -31.26 7.28
#